data_AF-A0A814PFA0-F1
#
_entry.id   AF-A0A814PFA0-F1
#
_cell.length_a   1.000
_cell.length_b   1.000
_cell.length_c   1.000
_cell.angle_alpha   90.00
_cell.angle_beta   90.00
_cell.angle_gamma   90.00
#
_symmetry.space_group_name_H-M   'P 1'
#
loop_
_entity.id
_entity.type
_entity.pdbx_description
1 polymer ?
#
loop_
_entity_poly.entity_id
_entity_poly.type
_entity_poly.pdbx_seq_one_letter_code
_entity_poly.pdbx_strand_id
1 'polypeptide(L)'
;MSFSFFLSILYVGNEENVPKKPDVIKFYNKNKDGVENLDKMIVNYTFARKTKVWPVKFFMYLIDFAAHNSVIMKKYSNNQAINTSSIYYRRKCLEELAIDLMKPYVEERYSKIEENKFRYVDKRFLDCIEKTGVIKR
;
A
#
# COMPACT_ATOMS: atom_id res chain seq x y z
N MET A 1 5.29 13.36 -36.53
CA MET A 1 6.37 12.37 -36.37
C MET A 1 7.08 12.66 -35.07
N SER A 2 6.84 11.88 -34.01
CA SER A 2 7.53 12.06 -32.73
C SER A 2 8.73 11.12 -32.70
N PHE A 3 9.95 11.66 -32.72
CA PHE A 3 11.18 10.88 -32.62
C PHE A 3 11.46 10.60 -31.14
N SER A 4 11.34 9.34 -30.72
CA SER A 4 11.83 8.90 -29.40
C SER A 4 13.31 8.58 -29.48
N PHE A 5 14.14 9.42 -28.86
CA PHE A 5 15.54 9.14 -28.60
C PHE A 5 15.69 8.55 -27.19
N PHE A 6 16.19 7.32 -27.10
CA PHE A 6 16.54 6.65 -25.83
C PHE A 6 18.06 6.46 -25.79
N LEU A 7 18.72 7.08 -24.82
CA LEU A 7 20.15 6.89 -24.58
C LEU A 7 20.34 5.68 -23.64
N SER A 8 20.79 4.55 -24.15
CA SER A 8 21.17 3.38 -23.36
C SER A 8 22.66 3.11 -23.51
N ILE A 9 23.39 3.04 -22.38
CA ILE A 9 24.85 2.86 -22.31
C ILE A 9 25.29 1.45 -22.78
N LEU A 10 24.36 0.52 -23.02
CA LEU A 10 24.64 -0.91 -23.24
C LEU A 10 24.37 -1.42 -24.67
N TYR A 11 24.25 -0.55 -25.68
CA TYR A 11 23.92 -1.04 -27.02
C TYR A 11 25.15 -1.50 -27.82
N VAL A 12 25.29 -2.83 -27.97
CA VAL A 12 26.04 -3.48 -29.04
C VAL A 12 25.00 -4.08 -30.00
N GLY A 13 24.91 -3.53 -31.21
CA GLY A 13 23.90 -3.93 -32.19
C GLY A 13 24.26 -5.24 -32.88
N ASN A 14 23.28 -6.14 -33.04
CA ASN A 14 23.33 -7.20 -34.03
C ASN A 14 22.08 -7.12 -34.91
N GLU A 15 22.30 -7.06 -36.22
CA GLU A 15 21.26 -7.03 -37.24
C GLU A 15 20.69 -8.43 -37.45
N GLU A 16 19.36 -8.59 -37.38
CA GLU A 16 18.65 -9.60 -38.17
C GLU A 16 17.12 -9.33 -38.19
N ASN A 17 16.68 -8.85 -39.36
CA ASN A 17 15.36 -8.92 -40.00
C ASN A 17 14.12 -9.36 -39.18
N VAL A 18 13.43 -8.38 -38.57
CA VAL A 18 11.95 -8.13 -38.49
C VAL A 18 11.84 -6.67 -37.99
N PRO A 19 10.79 -5.84 -38.29
CA PRO A 19 10.59 -4.56 -37.58
C PRO A 19 10.16 -4.82 -36.12
N LYS A 20 10.99 -5.53 -35.36
CA LYS A 20 10.86 -5.75 -33.93
C LYS A 20 11.50 -4.54 -33.26
N LYS A 21 10.76 -3.93 -32.33
CA LYS A 21 11.31 -2.92 -31.42
C LYS A 21 12.66 -3.45 -30.88
N PRO A 22 13.75 -2.65 -30.89
CA PRO A 22 15.03 -3.03 -30.32
C PRO A 22 14.87 -3.62 -28.92
N ASP A 23 15.67 -4.61 -28.54
CA ASP A 23 15.53 -5.28 -27.24
C ASP A 23 15.71 -4.32 -26.07
N VAL A 24 16.50 -3.27 -26.24
CA VAL A 24 16.59 -2.14 -25.29
C VAL A 24 15.23 -1.47 -25.08
N ILE A 25 14.48 -1.23 -26.16
CA ILE A 25 13.14 -0.63 -26.08
C ILE A 25 12.17 -1.59 -25.40
N LYS A 26 12.27 -2.90 -25.64
CA LYS A 26 11.46 -3.90 -24.93
C LYS A 26 11.79 -3.93 -23.43
N PHE A 27 13.07 -3.92 -23.08
CA PHE A 27 13.54 -3.92 -21.70
C PHE A 27 13.12 -2.65 -20.96
N TYR A 28 13.28 -1.47 -21.58
CA TYR A 28 12.81 -0.21 -21.01
C TYR A 28 11.30 -0.24 -20.80
N ASN A 29 10.51 -0.59 -21.84
CA ASN A 29 9.06 -0.64 -21.73
C ASN A 29 8.57 -1.65 -20.70
N LYS A 30 9.30 -2.75 -20.46
CA LYS A 30 8.97 -3.72 -19.43
C LYS A 30 9.14 -3.17 -18.01
N ASN A 31 10.14 -2.31 -17.79
CA ASN A 31 10.52 -1.84 -16.44
C ASN A 31 10.08 -0.40 -16.12
N LYS A 32 9.72 0.41 -17.13
CA LYS A 32 9.38 1.83 -16.94
C LYS A 32 8.13 2.06 -16.09
N ASP A 33 7.21 1.09 -16.04
CA ASP A 33 5.89 1.26 -15.43
C ASP A 33 5.88 1.01 -13.91
N GLY A 34 7.03 0.72 -13.29
CA GLY A 34 7.10 0.39 -11.86
C GLY A 34 6.53 1.47 -10.95
N VAL A 35 6.93 2.73 -11.18
CA VAL A 35 6.47 3.88 -10.38
C VAL A 35 5.01 4.21 -10.68
N GLU A 36 4.60 4.18 -11.94
CA GLU A 36 3.20 4.44 -12.32
C GLU A 36 2.25 3.40 -11.71
N ASN A 37 2.66 2.13 -11.66
CA ASN A 37 1.89 1.07 -11.03
C ASN A 37 1.79 1.27 -9.51
N LEU A 38 2.87 1.69 -8.86
CA LEU A 38 2.86 2.05 -7.44
C LEU A 38 1.87 3.19 -7.16
N ASP A 39 1.94 4.28 -7.93
CA ASP A 39 1.05 5.43 -7.78
C ASP A 39 -0.43 5.04 -7.95
N LYS A 40 -0.75 4.24 -8.98
CA LYS A 40 -2.10 3.69 -9.19
C LYS A 40 -2.58 2.86 -7.99
N MET A 41 -1.69 2.06 -7.39
CA MET A 41 -2.04 1.23 -6.24
C MET A 41 -2.25 2.05 -4.97
N ILE A 42 -1.48 3.13 -4.77
CA ILE A 42 -1.60 4.02 -3.62
C ILE A 42 -2.90 4.81 -3.70
N VAL A 43 -3.26 5.35 -4.87
CA VAL A 43 -4.48 6.14 -5.05
C VAL A 43 -5.74 5.37 -4.62
N ASN A 44 -5.80 4.06 -4.86
CA ASN A 44 -6.95 3.22 -4.48
C ASN A 44 -7.14 3.05 -2.96
N TYR A 45 -6.09 3.24 -2.16
CA TYR A 45 -6.11 3.02 -0.70
C TYR A 45 -5.34 4.14 0.03
N THR A 46 -5.48 5.38 -0.42
CA THR A 46 -4.78 6.52 0.19
C THR A 46 -5.41 6.92 1.52
N PHE A 47 -4.57 7.17 2.52
CA PHE A 47 -4.90 7.81 3.79
C PHE A 47 -4.89 9.34 3.69
N ALA A 48 -4.45 9.88 2.57
CA ALA A 48 -4.30 11.31 2.38
C ALA A 48 -5.67 12.00 2.31
N ARG A 49 -5.86 12.99 3.20
CA ARG A 49 -7.06 13.82 3.23
C ARG A 49 -6.80 15.17 2.57
N LYS A 50 -7.88 15.90 2.24
CA LYS A 50 -7.78 17.29 1.80
C LYS A 50 -7.33 18.14 2.98
N THR A 51 -6.15 18.74 2.87
CA THR A 51 -5.57 19.63 3.89
C THR A 51 -5.03 20.90 3.21
N LYS A 52 -4.94 22.00 3.97
CA LYS A 52 -4.33 23.26 3.49
C LYS A 52 -2.84 23.38 3.85
N VAL A 53 -2.31 22.41 4.59
CA VAL A 53 -0.99 22.45 5.21
C VAL A 53 -0.13 21.37 4.56
N TRP A 54 0.79 21.78 3.68
CA TRP A 54 1.58 20.86 2.84
C TRP A 54 2.42 19.84 3.63
N PRO A 55 3.00 20.15 4.82
CA PRO A 55 3.76 19.15 5.59
C PRO A 55 2.88 17.98 6.06
N VAL A 56 1.63 18.27 6.44
CA VAL A 56 0.66 17.23 6.83
C VAL A 56 0.33 16.34 5.62
N LYS A 57 0.20 16.95 4.44
CA LYS A 57 -0.03 16.18 3.20
C LYS A 57 1.15 15.26 2.88
N PHE A 58 2.38 15.76 3.02
CA PHE A 58 3.60 14.97 2.84
C PHE A 58 3.66 13.80 3.84
N PHE A 59 3.38 14.05 5.12
CA PHE A 59 3.32 13.00 6.13
C PHE A 59 2.27 11.92 5.82
N MET A 60 1.09 12.30 5.34
CA MET A 60 0.08 11.34 4.90
C MET A 60 0.58 10.45 3.75
N TYR A 61 1.32 11.02 2.79
CA TYR A 61 1.94 10.22 1.74
C TYR A 61 3.01 9.26 2.27
N LEU A 62 3.81 9.67 3.27
CA LEU A 62 4.76 8.74 3.91
C LEU A 62 4.05 7.53 4.53
N ILE A 63 2.88 7.74 5.14
CA ILE A 63 2.07 6.64 5.68
C ILE A 63 1.57 5.73 4.54
N ASP A 64 1.11 6.30 3.42
CA ASP A 64 0.67 5.54 2.24
C ASP A 64 1.78 4.63 1.71
N PHE A 65 2.99 5.15 1.58
CA PHE A 65 4.16 4.38 1.15
C PHE A 65 4.55 3.30 2.16
N ALA A 66 4.57 3.63 3.46
CA ALA A 66 4.90 2.67 4.52
C ALA A 66 3.90 1.50 4.55
N ALA A 67 2.60 1.80 4.44
CA ALA A 67 1.55 0.79 4.41
C ALA A 67 1.59 -0.07 3.14
N HIS A 68 1.96 0.51 1.99
CA HIS A 68 2.18 -0.30 0.79
C HIS A 68 3.36 -1.27 0.96
N ASN A 69 4.47 -0.78 1.50
CA ASN A 69 5.66 -1.58 1.73
C ASN A 69 5.42 -2.70 2.75
N SER A 70 4.64 -2.45 3.80
CA SER A 70 4.29 -3.49 4.78
C SER A 70 3.48 -4.63 4.16
N VAL A 71 2.56 -4.33 3.24
CA VAL A 71 1.82 -5.35 2.48
C VAL A 71 2.77 -6.16 1.61
N ILE A 72 3.73 -5.53 0.93
CA ILE A 72 4.75 -6.22 0.14
C ILE A 72 5.58 -7.16 1.02
N MET A 73 6.09 -6.66 2.16
CA MET A 73 6.87 -7.47 3.11
C MET A 73 6.08 -8.65 3.64
N LYS A 74 4.80 -8.45 4.00
CA LYS A 74 3.91 -9.53 4.45
C LYS A 74 3.66 -10.57 3.36
N LYS A 75 3.58 -10.17 2.10
CA LYS A 75 3.51 -11.12 0.98
C LYS A 75 4.77 -11.97 0.87
N TYR A 76 5.94 -11.33 0.89
CA TYR A 76 7.23 -12.01 0.82
C TYR A 76 7.41 -13.00 1.98
N SER A 77 7.07 -12.60 3.21
CA SER A 77 7.20 -13.46 4.39
C SER A 77 6.29 -14.68 4.37
N ASN A 78 5.12 -14.60 3.72
CA ASN A 78 4.15 -15.70 3.70
C ASN A 78 4.34 -16.68 2.53
N ASN A 79 5.42 -16.55 1.74
CA ASN A 79 5.67 -17.32 0.51
C ASN A 79 4.47 -17.32 -0.46
N GLN A 80 3.58 -16.33 -0.37
CA GLN A 80 2.50 -16.19 -1.33
C GLN A 80 3.13 -15.70 -2.63
N ALA A 81 2.88 -16.42 -3.73
CA ALA A 81 3.33 -15.99 -5.04
C ALA A 81 2.96 -14.51 -5.25
N ILE A 82 3.93 -13.71 -5.68
CA ILE A 82 3.81 -12.26 -5.96
C ILE A 82 2.58 -11.97 -6.88
N ASN A 83 2.14 -12.99 -7.62
CA ASN A 83 1.00 -12.99 -8.52
C ASN A 83 -0.38 -12.96 -7.85
N THR A 84 -0.50 -13.15 -6.52
CA THR A 84 -1.77 -12.97 -5.80
C THR A 84 -2.00 -11.47 -5.55
N SER A 85 -2.20 -10.71 -6.62
CA SER A 85 -2.63 -9.31 -6.60
C SER A 85 -4.13 -9.22 -6.39
N SER A 86 -4.65 -9.91 -5.37
CA SER A 86 -6.05 -9.77 -5.01
C SER A 86 -6.22 -8.45 -4.24
N ILE A 87 -7.05 -7.56 -4.79
CA ILE A 87 -7.51 -6.33 -4.11
C ILE A 87 -8.00 -6.66 -2.69
N TYR A 88 -8.65 -7.82 -2.53
CA TYR A 88 -9.10 -8.34 -1.24
C TYR A 88 -7.95 -8.57 -0.25
N TYR A 89 -6.82 -9.13 -0.68
CA TYR A 89 -5.67 -9.38 0.19
C TYR A 89 -5.08 -8.07 0.73
N ARG A 90 -4.90 -7.07 -0.15
CA ARG A 90 -4.40 -5.76 0.26
C ARG A 90 -5.33 -5.12 1.27
N ARG A 91 -6.64 -5.09 0.98
CA ARG A 91 -7.65 -4.54 1.87
C ARG A 91 -7.60 -5.20 3.25
N LYS A 92 -7.59 -6.54 3.29
CA LYS A 92 -7.49 -7.31 4.54
C LYS A 92 -6.21 -6.97 5.33
N CYS A 93 -5.06 -6.88 4.66
CA CYS A 93 -3.81 -6.51 5.34
C CYS A 93 -3.84 -5.10 5.92
N LEU A 94 -4.44 -4.14 5.21
CA LEU A 94 -4.58 -2.76 5.69
C LEU A 94 -5.60 -2.65 6.83
N GLU A 95 -6.68 -3.43 6.79
CA GLU A 95 -7.66 -3.54 7.88
C GLU A 95 -7.02 -4.12 9.14
N GLU A 96 -6.28 -5.22 9.03
CA GLU A 96 -5.53 -5.81 10.14
C GLU A 96 -4.52 -4.82 10.73
N LEU A 97 -3.72 -4.16 9.88
CA LEU A 97 -2.77 -3.13 10.31
C LEU A 97 -3.46 -1.98 11.06
N ALA A 98 -4.61 -1.52 10.57
CA ALA A 98 -5.35 -0.44 11.19
C ALA A 98 -5.89 -0.84 12.58
N ILE A 99 -6.40 -2.07 12.70
CA ILE A 99 -6.88 -2.62 13.98
C ILE A 99 -5.71 -2.74 14.97
N ASP A 100 -4.58 -3.31 14.54
CA ASP A 100 -3.40 -3.51 15.39
C ASP A 100 -2.86 -2.18 15.94
N LEU A 101 -2.84 -1.14 15.10
CA LEU A 101 -2.41 0.20 15.52
C LEU A 101 -3.41 0.88 16.45
N MET A 102 -4.72 0.65 16.28
CA MET A 102 -5.75 1.26 17.13
C MET A 102 -5.89 0.57 18.47
N LYS A 103 -5.74 -0.76 18.53
CA LYS A 103 -6.00 -1.60 19.70
C LYS A 103 -5.44 -1.05 21.02
N PRO A 104 -4.13 -0.73 21.17
CA PRO A 104 -3.60 -0.26 22.45
C PRO A 104 -4.23 1.07 22.90
N TYR A 105 -4.54 1.98 21.97
CA TYR A 105 -5.16 3.27 22.30
C TYR A 105 -6.63 3.13 22.69
N VAL A 106 -7.34 2.19 22.06
CA VAL A 106 -8.75 1.92 22.41
C VAL A 106 -8.83 1.28 23.80
N GLU A 107 -7.94 0.33 24.10
CA GLU A 107 -7.85 -0.30 25.43
C GLU A 107 -7.52 0.74 26.52
N GLU A 108 -6.57 1.65 26.28
CA GLU A 108 -6.22 2.73 27.22
C GLU A 108 -7.39 3.72 27.43
N ARG A 109 -8.15 4.02 26.37
CA ARG A 109 -9.33 4.87 26.49
C ARG A 109 -10.45 4.18 27.26
N TYR A 110 -10.63 2.89 27.03
CA TYR A 110 -11.66 2.11 27.69
C TYR A 110 -11.45 2.05 29.21
N SER A 111 -10.23 1.83 29.68
CA SER A 111 -9.93 1.83 31.13
C SER A 111 -10.26 3.18 31.80
N LYS A 112 -9.97 4.29 31.12
CA LYS A 112 -10.32 5.65 31.59
C LYS A 112 -11.83 5.95 31.57
N ILE A 113 -12.59 5.27 30.72
CA ILE A 113 -14.06 5.44 30.62
C ILE A 113 -14.78 4.61 31.69
N GLU A 114 -14.26 3.45 32.10
CA GLU A 114 -14.82 2.72 33.25
C GLU A 114 -14.76 3.55 34.54
N GLU A 115 -13.75 4.41 34.69
CA GLU A 115 -13.65 5.41 35.76
C GLU A 115 -14.63 6.60 35.57
N ASN A 116 -15.03 6.92 34.33
CA ASN A 116 -15.92 8.04 33.97
C ASN A 116 -17.13 7.56 33.13
N LYS A 117 -18.17 7.07 33.82
CA LYS A 117 -19.38 6.36 33.31
C LYS A 117 -20.22 7.01 32.19
N PHE A 118 -19.83 8.13 31.59
CA PHE A 118 -20.67 8.93 30.68
C PHE A 118 -20.38 8.77 29.17
N ARG A 119 -19.44 7.92 28.71
CA ARG A 119 -19.13 7.76 27.27
C ARG A 119 -19.29 6.34 26.74
N TYR A 120 -20.50 6.01 26.28
CA TYR A 120 -20.92 4.70 25.76
C TYR A 120 -20.41 4.32 24.34
N VAL A 121 -19.57 5.14 23.71
CA VAL A 121 -19.21 4.95 22.28
C VAL A 121 -18.07 3.93 22.11
N ASP A 122 -17.05 3.94 22.97
CA ASP A 122 -15.85 3.08 22.81
C ASP A 122 -16.14 1.58 23.08
N LYS A 123 -17.08 1.26 23.97
CA LYS A 123 -17.46 -0.14 24.26
C LYS A 123 -18.00 -0.88 23.04
N ARG A 124 -18.79 -0.21 22.20
CA ARG A 124 -19.37 -0.81 20.99
C ARG A 124 -18.30 -1.16 19.96
N PHE A 125 -17.25 -0.35 19.87
CA PHE A 125 -16.16 -0.58 18.91
C PHE A 125 -15.31 -1.79 19.32
N LEU A 126 -14.98 -1.93 20.61
CA LEU A 126 -14.30 -3.11 21.15
C LEU A 126 -15.12 -4.39 20.96
N ASP A 127 -16.42 -4.36 21.30
CA ASP A 127 -17.32 -5.49 21.09
C ASP A 127 -17.41 -5.87 19.60
N CYS A 128 -17.38 -4.89 18.70
CA CYS A 128 -17.33 -5.13 17.25
C CYS A 128 -16.01 -5.76 16.82
N ILE A 129 -14.87 -5.30 17.36
CA ILE A 129 -13.56 -5.89 17.07
C ILE A 129 -13.51 -7.35 17.54
N GLU A 130 -13.95 -7.65 18.76
CA GLU A 130 -13.97 -9.03 19.27
C GLU A 130 -14.84 -9.96 18.40
N LYS A 131 -15.99 -9.46 17.93
CA LYS A 131 -16.89 -10.20 17.02
C LYS A 131 -16.33 -10.44 15.62
N THR A 132 -15.36 -9.65 15.16
CA THR A 132 -14.74 -9.85 13.83
C THR A 132 -13.76 -11.03 13.78
N GLY A 133 -13.41 -11.64 14.92
CA GLY A 133 -12.57 -12.85 14.97
C GLY A 133 -11.11 -12.64 14.53
N VAL A 134 -10.69 -11.38 14.32
CA VAL A 134 -9.32 -10.99 13.96
C VAL A 134 -8.36 -11.18 15.15
N ILE A 135 -8.87 -11.19 16.38
CA ILE A 135 -8.12 -11.44 17.61
C ILE A 135 -8.70 -12.72 18.23
N LYS A 136 -7.98 -13.84 18.12
CA LYS A 136 -8.21 -15.02 18.97
C LYS A 136 -7.36 -14.87 20.23
N ARG A 137 -7.96 -15.11 21.40
CA ARG A 137 -7.23 -15.33 22.66
C ARG A 137 -6.34 -16.56 22.53
#